data_AF-A0A9D1JN84-F1
#
_entry.id   AF-A0A9D1JN84-F1
#
_cell.length_a   1.000
_cell.length_b   1.000
_cell.length_c   1.000
_cell.angle_alpha   90.00
_cell.angle_beta   90.00
_cell.angle_gamma   90.00
#
_symmetry.space_group_name_H-M   'P 1'
#
loop_
_entity.id
_entity.type
_entity.pdbx_description
1 polymer ?
#
loop_
_entity_poly.entity_id
_entity_poly.type
_entity_poly.pdbx_seq_one_letter_code
_entity_poly.pdbx_strand_id
1 'polypeptide(L)'
;MKNTSTLRKSLYEEYVTWNQKIFSSPTLTGNDISLPYYIYLPDNWVDCKKRILIVGEEGFGKKGSEKGREVVAGNIIEEMQTFNKKCMFEWKMNNRPFWRRFNKLRENLSDASFCWTNIDKVHRLIDPTKNAKRCKLLTNQREELHKYPILQSEINVIKPTHVVFFGWYGYSLSCELPEIYSELYKDGREKWIQDEYCTTITADNSIKYVFTYHPNWCVRNRHEERVIYKILNSCN
;
A
#
# COMPACT_ATOMS: atom_id res chain seq x y z
N MET A 1 12.27 -1.08 -24.87
CA MET A 1 11.10 -1.17 -23.96
C MET A 1 11.60 -1.58 -22.59
N LYS A 2 11.24 -0.87 -21.50
CA LYS A 2 11.58 -1.34 -20.14
C LYS A 2 10.83 -2.66 -19.91
N ASN A 3 11.52 -3.74 -19.58
CA ASN A 3 10.89 -4.99 -19.16
C ASN A 3 10.65 -4.97 -17.64
N THR A 4 9.81 -5.87 -17.14
CA THR A 4 9.48 -5.97 -15.70
C THR A 4 10.74 -6.11 -14.82
N SER A 5 11.77 -6.81 -15.29
CA SER A 5 13.04 -6.96 -14.58
C SER A 5 13.74 -5.62 -14.33
N THR A 6 13.73 -4.72 -15.33
CA THR A 6 14.29 -3.37 -15.19
C THR A 6 13.53 -2.56 -14.13
N LEU A 7 12.20 -2.66 -14.10
CA LEU A 7 11.37 -1.98 -13.10
C LEU A 7 11.63 -2.52 -11.68
N ARG A 8 11.78 -3.84 -11.53
CA ARG A 8 12.14 -4.48 -10.25
C ARG A 8 13.50 -4.00 -9.76
N LYS A 9 14.49 -3.87 -10.65
CA LYS A 9 15.80 -3.33 -10.30
C LYS A 9 15.71 -1.88 -9.83
N SER A 10 14.98 -1.02 -10.54
CA SER A 10 14.77 0.37 -10.10
C SER A 10 14.04 0.47 -8.77
N LEU A 11 13.00 -0.35 -8.53
CA LEU A 11 12.35 -0.42 -7.22
C LEU A 11 13.33 -0.84 -6.11
N TYR A 12 14.18 -1.83 -6.39
CA TYR A 12 15.18 -2.29 -5.43
C TYR A 12 16.15 -1.16 -5.04
N GLU A 13 16.65 -0.40 -6.01
CA GLU A 13 17.55 0.74 -5.79
C GLU A 13 16.89 1.85 -4.94
N GLU A 14 15.61 2.17 -5.21
CA GLU A 14 14.81 3.08 -4.38
C GLU A 14 14.70 2.57 -2.95
N TYR A 15 14.39 1.28 -2.76
CA TYR A 15 14.26 0.68 -1.44
C TYR A 15 15.56 0.61 -0.67
N VAL A 16 16.70 0.32 -1.32
CA VAL A 16 18.01 0.34 -0.66
C VAL A 16 18.31 1.74 -0.13
N THR A 17 18.12 2.76 -0.96
CA THR A 17 18.35 4.16 -0.58
C THR A 17 17.41 4.60 0.53
N TRP A 18 16.13 4.25 0.44
CA TRP A 18 15.13 4.58 1.44
C TRP A 18 15.39 3.87 2.78
N ASN A 19 15.74 2.58 2.75
CA ASN A 19 16.09 1.79 3.93
C ASN A 19 17.26 2.39 4.71
N GLN A 20 18.31 2.84 4.01
CA GLN A 20 19.44 3.52 4.66
C GLN A 20 18.99 4.74 5.46
N LYS A 21 18.02 5.51 4.93
CA LYS A 21 17.49 6.69 5.60
C LYS A 21 16.61 6.31 6.80
N ILE A 22 15.60 5.45 6.60
CA ILE A 22 14.65 5.13 7.67
C ILE A 22 15.27 4.31 8.80
N PHE A 23 16.20 3.40 8.51
CA PHE A 23 16.88 2.60 9.53
C PHE A 23 18.10 3.30 10.15
N SER A 24 18.43 4.52 9.71
CA SER A 24 19.34 5.39 10.46
C SER A 24 18.63 6.15 11.58
N SER A 25 17.30 6.20 11.56
CA SER A 25 16.50 6.99 12.50
C SER A 25 16.23 6.25 13.81
N PRO A 26 16.67 6.76 14.98
CA PRO A 26 16.37 6.16 16.28
C PRO A 26 14.87 5.98 16.56
N THR A 27 14.03 6.83 15.96
CA THR A 27 12.57 6.79 16.09
C THR A 27 11.94 5.56 15.42
N LEU A 28 12.57 5.06 14.35
CA LEU A 28 12.08 3.94 13.54
C LEU A 28 12.89 2.65 13.74
N THR A 29 14.04 2.71 14.42
CA THR A 29 14.86 1.55 14.76
C THR A 29 14.52 0.92 16.11
N GLY A 30 13.49 1.39 16.82
CA GLY A 30 12.99 0.71 18.03
C GLY A 30 12.47 -0.70 17.74
N ASN A 31 12.66 -1.67 18.64
CA ASN A 31 12.26 -3.10 18.48
C ASN A 31 10.74 -3.33 18.31
N ASP A 32 9.94 -2.28 18.29
CA ASP A 32 8.49 -2.32 18.16
C ASP A 32 7.99 -1.95 16.76
N ILE A 33 8.85 -1.86 15.74
CA ILE A 33 8.46 -1.57 14.35
C ILE A 33 8.69 -2.79 13.43
N SER A 34 7.74 -3.04 12.52
CA SER A 34 7.79 -4.12 11.54
C SER A 34 8.84 -3.91 10.44
N LEU A 35 9.11 -4.96 9.67
CA LEU A 35 9.75 -4.81 8.37
C LEU A 35 8.86 -4.05 7.37
N PRO A 36 9.44 -3.34 6.39
CA PRO A 36 8.65 -2.61 5.40
C PRO A 36 7.88 -3.50 4.41
N TYR A 37 6.70 -3.05 3.99
CA TYR A 37 5.88 -3.69 2.96
C TYR A 37 6.30 -3.27 1.54
N TYR A 38 7.32 -3.91 0.97
CA TYR A 38 7.77 -3.64 -0.41
C TYR A 38 6.85 -4.23 -1.49
N ILE A 39 6.78 -3.59 -2.65
CA ILE A 39 6.01 -4.09 -3.80
C ILE A 39 6.67 -5.35 -4.36
N TYR A 40 5.90 -6.43 -4.50
CA TYR A 40 6.18 -7.45 -5.51
C TYR A 40 5.50 -7.07 -6.82
N LEU A 41 6.30 -6.91 -7.87
CA LEU A 41 5.82 -6.57 -9.21
C LEU A 41 5.64 -7.86 -10.04
N PRO A 42 4.43 -8.20 -10.55
CA PRO A 42 4.22 -9.40 -11.37
C PRO A 42 4.94 -9.36 -12.72
N ASP A 43 5.28 -10.53 -13.29
CA ASP A 43 6.02 -10.63 -14.56
C ASP A 43 5.29 -9.96 -15.73
N ASN A 44 3.97 -10.09 -15.79
CA ASN A 44 3.13 -9.53 -16.84
C ASN A 44 2.83 -8.02 -16.69
N TRP A 45 3.44 -7.33 -15.71
CA TRP A 45 3.10 -5.94 -15.38
C TRP A 45 3.23 -5.00 -16.59
N VAL A 46 4.36 -5.03 -17.30
CA VAL A 46 4.62 -4.13 -18.44
C VAL A 46 3.68 -4.40 -19.61
N ASP A 47 3.33 -5.67 -19.85
CA ASP A 47 2.55 -6.08 -21.01
C ASP A 47 1.04 -5.86 -20.80
N CYS A 48 0.60 -5.70 -19.56
CA CYS A 48 -0.78 -5.42 -19.23
C CYS A 48 -1.16 -3.96 -19.53
N LYS A 49 -2.26 -3.78 -20.26
CA LYS A 49 -2.88 -2.46 -20.50
C LYS A 49 -3.34 -1.82 -19.20
N LYS A 50 -3.96 -2.62 -18.31
CA LYS A 50 -4.40 -2.21 -16.97
C LYS A 50 -3.39 -2.70 -15.93
N ARG A 51 -2.75 -1.74 -15.26
CA ARG A 51 -1.79 -1.96 -14.18
C ARG A 51 -2.32 -1.30 -12.92
N ILE A 52 -2.69 -2.10 -11.93
CA ILE A 52 -3.42 -1.66 -10.75
C ILE A 52 -2.54 -1.84 -9.52
N LEU A 53 -2.19 -0.72 -8.88
CA LEU A 53 -1.52 -0.71 -7.59
C LEU A 53 -2.58 -0.54 -6.49
N ILE A 54 -2.74 -1.56 -5.64
CA ILE A 54 -3.57 -1.46 -4.43
C ILE A 54 -2.71 -0.92 -3.29
N VAL A 55 -3.19 0.14 -2.62
CA VAL A 55 -2.51 0.75 -1.48
C VAL A 55 -3.37 0.57 -0.22
N GLY A 56 -2.87 -0.20 0.74
CA GLY A 56 -3.46 -0.30 2.07
C GLY A 56 -3.00 0.83 3.01
N GLU A 57 -3.65 0.94 4.16
CA GLU A 57 -3.34 1.95 5.17
C GLU A 57 -2.05 1.62 5.94
N GLU A 58 -2.05 0.52 6.69
CA GLU A 58 -0.90 0.02 7.45
C GLU A 58 -0.98 -1.51 7.61
N GLY A 59 0.12 -2.11 8.06
CA GLY A 59 0.16 -3.52 8.41
C GLY A 59 -0.50 -3.85 9.76
N PHE A 60 -0.68 -5.14 10.05
CA PHE A 60 -1.23 -5.59 11.33
C PHE A 60 -0.56 -6.87 11.84
N GLY A 61 -0.34 -6.93 13.16
CA GLY A 61 0.07 -8.12 13.89
C GLY A 61 1.53 -8.14 14.31
N LYS A 62 1.98 -9.31 14.78
CA LYS A 62 3.37 -9.59 15.15
C LYS A 62 4.27 -9.90 13.96
N LYS A 63 3.69 -10.17 12.79
CA LYS A 63 4.46 -10.59 11.62
C LYS A 63 5.33 -9.42 11.14
N GLY A 64 6.62 -9.70 10.99
CA GLY A 64 7.68 -8.71 10.85
C GLY A 64 8.63 -8.65 12.06
N SER A 65 8.35 -9.36 13.17
CA SER A 65 9.19 -9.38 14.38
C SER A 65 9.99 -10.66 14.63
N GLU A 66 9.66 -11.79 13.98
CA GLU A 66 10.16 -13.11 14.41
C GLU A 66 11.35 -13.63 13.60
N LYS A 67 11.67 -13.02 12.45
CA LYS A 67 12.93 -13.30 11.74
C LYS A 67 13.83 -12.09 11.92
N GLY A 68 14.93 -12.33 12.62
CA GLY A 68 15.73 -11.34 13.32
C GLY A 68 16.09 -10.11 12.49
N ARG A 69 16.27 -9.00 13.18
CA ARG A 69 16.99 -7.85 12.62
C ARG A 69 18.43 -8.18 12.25
N GLU A 70 18.93 -9.35 12.60
CA GLU A 70 20.14 -9.94 12.00
C GLU A 70 20.01 -10.10 10.47
N VAL A 71 18.78 -10.22 9.94
CA VAL A 71 18.44 -10.20 8.50
C VAL A 71 18.53 -8.80 7.89
N VAL A 72 18.72 -7.73 8.68
CA VAL A 72 19.15 -6.43 8.13
C VAL A 72 20.53 -6.54 7.47
N ALA A 73 21.31 -7.61 7.77
CA ALA A 73 22.54 -7.97 7.05
C ALA A 73 22.30 -8.84 5.78
N GLY A 74 21.07 -9.31 5.53
CA GLY A 74 20.66 -10.09 4.36
C GLY A 74 19.73 -9.32 3.42
N ASN A 75 19.38 -9.91 2.27
CA ASN A 75 18.59 -9.26 1.21
C ASN A 75 17.08 -9.15 1.58
N ILE A 76 16.79 -8.40 2.64
CA ILE A 76 15.46 -8.24 3.27
C ILE A 76 14.36 -7.81 2.31
N ILE A 77 14.72 -7.04 1.29
CA ILE A 77 13.79 -6.55 0.25
C ILE A 77 13.22 -7.75 -0.50
N GLU A 78 14.07 -8.66 -0.97
CA GLU A 78 13.65 -9.84 -1.73
C GLU A 78 12.81 -10.82 -0.89
N GLU A 79 13.18 -11.01 0.38
CA GLU A 79 12.42 -11.86 1.29
C GLU A 79 10.99 -11.34 1.49
N MET A 80 10.87 -10.03 1.74
CA MET A 80 9.58 -9.38 1.95
C MET A 80 8.76 -9.30 0.66
N GLN A 81 9.40 -9.09 -0.50
CA GLN A 81 8.72 -9.19 -1.80
C GLN A 81 8.20 -10.62 -2.05
N THR A 82 8.99 -11.64 -1.71
CA THR A 82 8.56 -13.05 -1.79
C THR A 82 7.38 -13.33 -0.86
N PHE A 83 7.42 -12.81 0.36
CA PHE A 83 6.30 -12.91 1.29
C PHE A 83 5.04 -12.21 0.75
N ASN A 84 5.17 -11.02 0.18
CA ASN A 84 4.05 -10.27 -0.39
C ASN A 84 3.47 -10.96 -1.64
N LYS A 85 4.31 -11.58 -2.49
CA LYS A 85 3.87 -12.46 -3.58
C LYS A 85 2.97 -13.57 -3.05
N LYS A 86 3.42 -14.28 -2.00
CA LYS A 86 2.65 -15.36 -1.38
C LYS A 86 1.32 -14.86 -0.83
N CYS A 87 1.31 -13.70 -0.16
CA CYS A 87 0.08 -13.07 0.32
C CYS A 87 -0.92 -12.78 -0.81
N MET A 88 -0.44 -12.27 -1.95
CA MET A 88 -1.30 -11.91 -3.09
C MET A 88 -1.81 -13.11 -3.89
N PHE A 89 -1.01 -14.17 -4.05
CA PHE A 89 -1.28 -15.22 -5.05
C PHE A 89 -1.42 -16.63 -4.49
N GLU A 90 -0.89 -16.93 -3.31
CA GLU A 90 -0.75 -18.32 -2.84
C GLU A 90 -1.46 -18.59 -1.50
N TRP A 91 -1.70 -17.55 -0.69
CA TRP A 91 -2.19 -17.74 0.68
C TRP A 91 -3.72 -17.79 0.79
N LYS A 92 -4.19 -18.69 1.69
CA LYS A 92 -5.57 -18.79 2.19
C LYS A 92 -6.01 -17.59 3.05
N MET A 93 -5.49 -16.39 2.79
CA MET A 93 -5.89 -15.14 3.45
C MET A 93 -7.26 -14.63 2.98
N ASN A 94 -7.92 -15.38 2.09
CA ASN A 94 -9.19 -15.11 1.43
C ASN A 94 -10.36 -14.77 2.37
N ASN A 95 -10.25 -14.94 3.69
CA ASN A 95 -11.34 -14.60 4.61
C ASN A 95 -11.22 -13.18 5.20
N ARG A 96 -10.07 -12.52 5.10
CA ARG A 96 -9.90 -11.16 5.63
C ARG A 96 -10.53 -10.14 4.66
N PRO A 97 -11.24 -9.10 5.14
CA PRO A 97 -11.90 -8.11 4.29
C PRO A 97 -10.99 -7.50 3.20
N PHE A 98 -9.73 -7.20 3.55
CA PHE A 98 -8.76 -6.66 2.60
C PHE A 98 -8.54 -7.59 1.40
N TRP A 99 -8.16 -8.84 1.68
CA TRP A 99 -7.86 -9.84 0.66
C TRP A 99 -9.10 -10.28 -0.11
N ARG A 100 -10.27 -10.31 0.52
CA ARG A 100 -11.55 -10.53 -0.17
C ARG A 100 -11.79 -9.48 -1.24
N ARG A 101 -11.63 -8.20 -0.91
CA ARG A 101 -11.78 -7.12 -1.89
C ARG A 101 -10.75 -7.22 -3.00
N PHE A 102 -9.48 -7.38 -2.63
CA PHE A 102 -8.37 -7.55 -3.59
C PHE A 102 -8.65 -8.67 -4.59
N ASN A 103 -9.06 -9.85 -4.12
CA ASN A 103 -9.35 -11.00 -4.97
C ASN A 103 -10.58 -10.78 -5.85
N LYS A 104 -11.68 -10.21 -5.31
CA LYS A 104 -12.85 -9.88 -6.12
C LYS A 104 -12.51 -8.94 -7.29
N LEU A 105 -11.67 -7.92 -7.06
CA LEU A 105 -11.22 -7.04 -8.14
C LEU A 105 -10.41 -7.81 -9.19
N ARG A 106 -9.49 -8.68 -8.76
CA ARG A 106 -8.69 -9.52 -9.66
C ARG A 106 -9.53 -10.49 -10.49
N GLU A 107 -10.56 -11.08 -9.90
CA GLU A 107 -11.49 -11.98 -10.57
C GLU A 107 -12.30 -11.25 -11.65
N ASN A 108 -12.72 -10.01 -11.36
CA ASN A 108 -13.53 -9.20 -12.29
C ASN A 108 -12.70 -8.43 -13.34
N LEU A 109 -11.40 -8.23 -13.11
CA LEU A 109 -10.46 -7.56 -14.01
C LEU A 109 -9.32 -8.52 -14.38
N SER A 110 -9.67 -9.67 -14.93
CA SER A 110 -8.74 -10.79 -15.18
C SER A 110 -7.64 -10.48 -16.20
N ASP A 111 -7.81 -9.43 -17.01
CA ASP A 111 -6.84 -8.92 -17.97
C ASP A 111 -5.86 -7.88 -17.38
N ALA A 112 -6.05 -7.47 -16.13
CA ALA A 112 -5.20 -6.52 -15.44
C ALA A 112 -4.07 -7.20 -14.64
N SER A 113 -2.94 -6.49 -14.52
CA SER A 113 -1.87 -6.87 -13.59
C SER A 113 -2.03 -6.11 -12.28
N PHE A 114 -1.87 -6.82 -11.15
CA PHE A 114 -2.09 -6.29 -9.82
C PHE A 114 -0.85 -6.40 -8.94
N CYS A 115 -0.54 -5.34 -8.21
CA CYS A 115 0.39 -5.39 -7.10
C CYS A 115 -0.19 -4.67 -5.88
N TRP A 116 0.44 -4.86 -4.73
CA TRP A 116 -0.01 -4.31 -3.45
C TRP A 116 1.15 -3.73 -2.66
N THR A 117 0.87 -2.64 -1.95
CA THR A 117 1.69 -2.10 -0.87
C THR A 117 0.83 -1.35 0.16
N ASN A 118 1.45 -0.76 1.18
CA ASN A 118 0.81 0.16 2.11
C ASN A 118 1.42 1.57 2.00
N ILE A 119 0.63 2.59 2.36
CA ILE A 119 1.11 3.97 2.47
C ILE A 119 2.05 4.12 3.67
N ASP A 120 1.61 3.66 4.86
CA ASP A 120 2.53 3.48 5.99
C ASP A 120 3.25 2.14 5.78
N LYS A 121 4.50 2.21 5.28
CA LYS A 121 5.30 1.03 4.92
C LYS A 121 5.64 0.15 6.10
N VAL A 122 5.57 0.64 7.33
CA VAL A 122 5.84 -0.11 8.55
C VAL A 122 4.72 0.13 9.55
N HIS A 123 4.54 -0.80 10.48
CA HIS A 123 3.55 -0.69 11.55
C HIS A 123 4.16 -1.04 12.91
N ARG A 124 3.53 -0.61 14.00
CA ARG A 124 3.92 -1.00 15.36
C ARG A 124 3.56 -2.46 15.63
N LEU A 125 4.53 -3.23 16.08
CA LEU A 125 4.35 -4.61 16.47
C LEU A 125 3.44 -4.70 17.70
N ILE A 126 2.45 -5.59 17.61
CA ILE A 126 1.55 -5.88 18.74
C ILE A 126 2.32 -6.71 19.75
N ASP A 127 2.58 -6.14 20.93
CA ASP A 127 3.17 -6.84 22.07
C ASP A 127 2.08 -7.14 23.12
N PRO A 128 1.60 -8.39 23.22
CA PRO A 128 0.59 -8.81 24.19
C PRO A 128 1.07 -8.65 25.62
N THR A 129 2.38 -8.70 25.87
CA THR A 129 2.96 -8.56 27.22
C THR A 129 2.95 -7.11 27.70
N LYS A 130 2.91 -6.15 26.77
CA LYS A 130 2.88 -4.70 27.04
C LYS A 130 1.50 -4.06 26.88
N ASN A 131 0.43 -4.87 26.74
CA ASN A 131 -0.92 -4.39 26.43
C ASN A 131 -1.00 -3.48 25.18
N ALA A 132 -0.01 -3.55 24.28
CA ALA A 132 0.05 -2.73 23.08
C ALA A 132 -0.92 -3.29 22.03
N LYS A 133 -2.17 -2.79 22.02
CA LYS A 133 -3.24 -3.27 21.13
C LYS A 133 -3.29 -2.57 19.76
N ARG A 134 -2.39 -1.63 19.47
CA ARG A 134 -2.48 -0.75 18.29
C ARG A 134 -1.25 -0.93 17.39
N CYS A 135 -1.49 -1.27 16.14
CA CYS A 135 -0.48 -1.32 15.07
C CYS A 135 -0.14 0.06 14.49
N LYS A 136 -0.94 1.07 14.80
CA LYS A 136 -0.76 2.43 14.32
C LYS A 136 0.52 3.06 14.84
N LEU A 137 1.33 3.60 13.91
CA LEU A 137 2.49 4.44 14.24
C LEU A 137 2.08 5.64 15.08
N LEU A 138 2.93 5.97 16.07
CA LEU A 138 2.86 7.23 16.78
C LEU A 138 3.07 8.40 15.81
N THR A 139 2.63 9.61 16.20
CA THR A 139 2.74 10.80 15.35
C THR A 139 4.18 11.05 14.90
N ASN A 140 5.13 11.08 15.84
CA ASN A 140 6.56 11.27 15.55
C ASN A 140 7.15 10.16 14.67
N GLN A 141 6.71 8.91 14.83
CA GLN A 141 7.13 7.79 13.98
C GLN A 141 6.62 7.96 12.55
N ARG A 142 5.36 8.38 12.38
CA ARG A 142 4.77 8.64 11.06
C ARG A 142 5.42 9.85 10.39
N GLU A 143 5.65 10.93 11.12
CA GLU A 143 6.38 12.11 10.63
C GLU A 143 7.78 11.72 10.13
N GLU A 144 8.49 10.90 10.91
CA GLU A 144 9.82 10.41 10.53
C GLU A 144 9.78 9.53 9.26
N LEU A 145 8.80 8.62 9.17
CA LEU A 145 8.65 7.71 8.03
C LEU A 145 8.47 8.49 6.73
N HIS A 146 7.63 9.53 6.75
CA HIS A 146 7.24 10.27 5.56
C HIS A 146 8.12 11.49 5.23
N LYS A 147 9.24 11.68 5.93
CA LYS A 147 10.34 12.56 5.45
C LYS A 147 10.88 12.10 4.09
N TYR A 148 10.70 10.82 3.77
CA TYR A 148 11.23 10.19 2.56
C TYR A 148 10.09 9.49 1.81
N PRO A 149 9.34 10.20 0.94
CA PRO A 149 8.11 9.71 0.32
C PRO A 149 8.40 8.61 -0.71
N ILE A 150 8.24 7.36 -0.30
CA ILE A 150 8.60 6.18 -1.10
C ILE A 150 7.44 5.70 -1.98
N LEU A 151 6.18 5.97 -1.63
CA LEU A 151 5.02 5.61 -2.46
C LEU A 151 5.02 6.42 -3.77
N GLN A 152 5.37 7.70 -3.72
CA GLN A 152 5.56 8.53 -4.92
C GLN A 152 6.63 7.92 -5.84
N SER A 153 7.80 7.54 -5.28
CA SER A 153 8.87 6.87 -6.01
C SER A 153 8.41 5.56 -6.65
N GLU A 154 7.69 4.72 -5.92
CA GLU A 154 7.15 3.46 -6.44
C GLU A 154 6.21 3.69 -7.63
N ILE A 155 5.25 4.61 -7.50
CA ILE A 155 4.32 4.99 -8.58
C ILE A 155 5.10 5.52 -9.79
N ASN A 156 6.14 6.33 -9.54
CA ASN A 156 7.00 6.88 -10.59
C ASN A 156 7.80 5.80 -11.32
N VAL A 157 8.26 4.75 -10.62
CA VAL A 157 9.00 3.65 -11.23
C VAL A 157 8.05 2.73 -12.01
N ILE A 158 6.98 2.24 -11.38
CA ILE A 158 6.14 1.17 -11.96
C ILE A 158 5.07 1.69 -12.91
N LYS A 159 4.77 2.99 -12.91
CA LYS A 159 3.80 3.65 -13.80
C LYS A 159 2.46 2.90 -13.87
N PRO A 160 1.76 2.74 -12.73
CA PRO A 160 0.45 2.11 -12.73
C PRO A 160 -0.52 2.96 -13.55
N THR A 161 -1.55 2.34 -14.10
CA THR A 161 -2.69 3.06 -14.70
C THR A 161 -3.71 3.50 -13.66
N HIS A 162 -3.81 2.72 -12.58
CA HIS A 162 -4.73 2.95 -11.48
C HIS A 162 -4.02 2.74 -10.15
N VAL A 163 -4.26 3.64 -9.20
CA VAL A 163 -3.85 3.50 -7.81
C VAL A 163 -5.11 3.48 -6.96
N VAL A 164 -5.37 2.39 -6.24
CA VAL A 164 -6.61 2.20 -5.49
C VAL A 164 -6.29 2.12 -4.00
N PHE A 165 -6.75 3.11 -3.23
CA PHE A 165 -6.58 3.18 -1.79
C PHE A 165 -7.68 2.42 -1.05
N PHE A 166 -7.26 1.47 -0.22
CA PHE A 166 -8.09 0.69 0.70
C PHE A 166 -7.98 1.26 2.12
N GLY A 167 -8.36 2.53 2.27
CA GLY A 167 -8.06 3.35 3.46
C GLY A 167 -6.70 4.03 3.38
N TRP A 168 -6.55 5.14 4.11
CA TRP A 168 -5.33 5.93 4.22
C TRP A 168 -5.38 6.84 5.46
N TYR A 169 -4.20 7.30 5.90
CA TYR A 169 -4.10 8.44 6.80
C TYR A 169 -3.90 9.72 6.00
N GLY A 170 -4.68 10.76 6.32
CA GLY A 170 -4.58 12.06 5.63
C GLY A 170 -3.17 12.65 5.67
N TYR A 171 -2.50 12.56 6.82
CA TYR A 171 -1.10 13.01 6.95
C TYR A 171 -0.17 12.25 6.00
N SER A 172 -0.19 10.92 6.03
CA SER A 172 0.64 10.09 5.15
C SER A 172 0.40 10.41 3.67
N LEU A 173 -0.88 10.58 3.27
CA LEU A 173 -1.23 10.97 1.90
C LEU A 173 -0.72 12.36 1.54
N SER A 174 -0.80 13.33 2.47
CA SER A 174 -0.30 14.69 2.23
C SER A 174 1.22 14.75 2.02
N CYS A 175 1.97 13.83 2.63
CA CYS A 175 3.41 13.74 2.45
C CYS A 175 3.78 12.94 1.19
N GLU A 176 3.10 11.82 0.94
CA GLU A 176 3.43 10.91 -0.16
C GLU A 176 2.91 11.41 -1.51
N LEU A 177 1.75 12.09 -1.57
CA LEU A 177 1.10 12.53 -2.80
C LEU A 177 0.39 13.88 -2.58
N PRO A 178 1.13 14.98 -2.35
CA PRO A 178 0.56 16.28 -1.93
C PRO A 178 -0.46 16.86 -2.91
N GLU A 179 -0.25 16.70 -4.21
CA GLU A 179 -1.18 17.16 -5.26
C GLU A 179 -2.50 16.39 -5.21
N ILE A 180 -2.42 15.05 -5.09
CA ILE A 180 -3.60 14.19 -4.99
C ILE A 180 -4.34 14.43 -3.67
N TYR A 181 -3.61 14.65 -2.58
CA TYR A 181 -4.19 15.07 -1.31
C TYR A 181 -4.96 16.38 -1.48
N SER A 182 -4.35 17.39 -2.09
CA SER A 182 -4.97 18.70 -2.28
C SER A 182 -6.27 18.60 -3.08
N GLU A 183 -6.28 17.80 -4.16
CA GLU A 183 -7.48 17.58 -4.97
C GLU A 183 -8.56 16.76 -4.24
N LEU A 184 -8.16 15.75 -3.45
CA LEU A 184 -9.09 14.93 -2.67
C LEU A 184 -9.82 15.73 -1.59
N TYR A 185 -9.14 16.73 -1.02
CA TYR A 185 -9.65 17.56 0.08
C TYR A 185 -10.03 18.98 -0.35
N LYS A 186 -10.01 19.29 -1.65
CA LYS A 186 -10.31 20.61 -2.22
C LYS A 186 -11.66 21.15 -1.77
N ASP A 187 -12.68 20.31 -1.80
CA ASP A 187 -14.06 20.65 -1.43
C ASP A 187 -14.37 20.36 0.05
N GLY A 188 -13.32 20.18 0.86
CA GLY A 188 -13.40 19.78 2.26
C GLY A 188 -13.12 18.29 2.49
N ARG A 189 -13.20 17.88 3.75
CA ARG A 189 -13.18 16.45 4.11
C ARG A 189 -14.54 15.92 3.72
N GLU A 190 -14.61 14.76 3.04
CA GLU A 190 -15.83 13.98 2.75
C GLU A 190 -16.22 13.80 1.27
N LYS A 191 -15.44 14.24 0.28
CA LYS A 191 -15.76 13.99 -1.15
C LYS A 191 -16.05 12.51 -1.44
N TRP A 192 -15.24 11.60 -0.91
CA TRP A 192 -15.48 10.15 -1.03
C TRP A 192 -16.75 9.68 -0.30
N ILE A 193 -17.22 10.36 0.74
CA ILE A 193 -18.49 10.02 1.41
C ILE A 193 -19.66 10.41 0.53
N GLN A 194 -19.61 11.62 -0.05
CA GLN A 194 -20.62 12.12 -0.98
C GLN A 194 -20.69 11.24 -2.24
N ASP A 195 -19.54 10.76 -2.70
CA ASP A 195 -19.42 9.81 -3.82
C ASP A 195 -19.69 8.35 -3.41
N GLU A 196 -20.53 8.14 -2.40
CA GLU A 196 -20.97 6.81 -1.93
C GLU A 196 -19.81 5.91 -1.47
N TYR A 197 -18.90 6.48 -0.68
CA TYR A 197 -17.74 5.82 -0.08
C TYR A 197 -16.62 5.43 -1.06
N CYS A 198 -16.68 5.93 -2.31
CA CYS A 198 -15.67 5.70 -3.35
C CYS A 198 -15.59 6.88 -4.35
N THR A 199 -14.50 7.64 -4.32
CA THR A 199 -14.25 8.73 -5.31
C THR A 199 -13.08 8.41 -6.22
N THR A 200 -12.99 9.07 -7.37
CA THR A 200 -11.88 8.93 -8.31
C THR A 200 -11.35 10.30 -8.71
N ILE A 201 -10.03 10.44 -8.67
CA ILE A 201 -9.29 11.61 -9.14
C ILE A 201 -8.46 11.18 -10.33
N THR A 202 -8.50 11.92 -11.42
CA THR A 202 -7.60 11.70 -12.56
C THR A 202 -6.54 12.78 -12.53
N ALA A 203 -5.29 12.38 -12.32
CA ALA A 203 -4.18 13.33 -12.33
C ALA A 203 -3.68 13.59 -13.76
N ASP A 204 -2.89 14.64 -13.93
CA ASP A 204 -2.35 15.08 -15.23
C ASP A 204 -1.55 14.00 -15.95
N ASN A 205 -0.95 13.07 -15.20
CA ASN A 205 -0.21 11.93 -15.74
C ASN A 205 -1.12 10.78 -16.22
N SER A 206 -2.43 11.02 -16.35
CA SER A 206 -3.47 10.04 -16.75
C SER A 206 -3.64 8.85 -15.80
N ILE A 207 -3.02 8.89 -14.62
CA ILE A 207 -3.26 7.88 -13.57
C ILE A 207 -4.58 8.20 -12.89
N LYS A 208 -5.44 7.19 -12.77
CA LYS A 208 -6.67 7.28 -11.96
C LYS A 208 -6.37 6.86 -10.52
N TYR A 209 -6.62 7.75 -9.57
CA TYR A 209 -6.52 7.50 -8.14
C TYR A 209 -7.91 7.27 -7.57
N VAL A 210 -8.18 6.06 -7.10
CA VAL A 210 -9.49 5.65 -6.57
C VAL A 210 -9.37 5.55 -5.05
N PHE A 211 -10.20 6.30 -4.32
CA PHE A 211 -10.17 6.39 -2.87
C PHE A 211 -11.40 5.75 -2.25
N THR A 212 -11.20 4.77 -1.37
CA THR A 212 -12.28 4.05 -0.68
C THR A 212 -11.99 3.88 0.80
N TYR A 213 -13.05 3.74 1.61
CA TYR A 213 -12.86 3.35 3.00
C TYR A 213 -12.18 1.98 3.13
N HIS A 214 -11.49 1.80 4.26
CA HIS A 214 -10.82 0.55 4.58
C HIS A 214 -11.80 -0.65 4.48
N PRO A 215 -11.42 -1.77 3.84
CA PRO A 215 -12.31 -2.92 3.60
C PRO A 215 -13.05 -3.45 4.82
N ASN A 216 -12.38 -3.50 5.97
CA ASN A 216 -13.03 -3.92 7.22
C ASN A 216 -14.18 -2.98 7.65
N TRP A 217 -14.05 -1.68 7.42
CA TRP A 217 -15.12 -0.72 7.70
C TRP A 217 -16.29 -0.92 6.74
N CYS A 218 -16.03 -1.07 5.44
CA CYS A 218 -17.09 -1.28 4.43
C CYS A 218 -17.87 -2.58 4.67
N VAL A 219 -17.21 -3.67 5.07
CA VAL A 219 -17.88 -4.92 5.43
C VAL A 219 -18.78 -4.73 6.66
N ARG A 220 -18.27 -4.09 7.72
CA ARG A 220 -19.04 -3.85 8.95
C ARG A 220 -20.26 -2.95 8.73
N ASN A 221 -20.14 -1.99 7.82
CA ASN A 221 -21.21 -1.02 7.50
C ASN A 221 -22.01 -1.38 6.24
N ARG A 222 -21.84 -2.60 5.70
CA ARG A 222 -22.61 -3.11 4.54
C ARG A 222 -22.48 -2.25 3.26
N HIS A 223 -21.32 -1.65 3.02
CA HIS A 223 -21.02 -0.86 1.81
C HIS A 223 -20.12 -1.59 0.81
N GLU A 224 -19.66 -2.80 1.11
CA GLU A 224 -18.63 -3.51 0.34
C GLU A 224 -18.97 -3.68 -1.15
N GLU A 225 -20.17 -4.21 -1.48
CA GLU A 225 -20.53 -4.45 -2.89
C GLU A 225 -20.63 -3.15 -3.69
N ARG A 226 -21.17 -2.08 -3.08
CA ARG A 226 -21.27 -0.76 -3.74
C ARG A 226 -19.88 -0.19 -4.03
N VAL A 227 -18.97 -0.28 -3.07
CA VAL A 227 -17.58 0.18 -3.23
C VAL A 227 -16.87 -0.64 -4.31
N ILE A 228 -17.04 -1.96 -4.34
CA ILE A 228 -16.46 -2.81 -5.38
C ILE A 228 -16.98 -2.41 -6.76
N TYR A 229 -18.30 -2.24 -6.92
CA TYR A 229 -18.89 -1.80 -8.18
C TYR A 229 -18.30 -0.47 -8.68
N LYS A 230 -18.13 0.51 -7.79
CA LYS A 230 -17.52 1.81 -8.12
C LYS A 230 -16.05 1.66 -8.52
N ILE A 231 -15.26 0.86 -7.80
CA ILE A 231 -13.86 0.60 -8.17
C ILE A 231 -13.79 -0.03 -9.57
N LEU A 232 -14.62 -1.04 -9.84
CA LEU A 232 -14.65 -1.73 -11.14
C LEU A 232 -15.01 -0.75 -12.28
N ASN A 233 -15.99 0.11 -12.08
CA ASN A 233 -16.36 1.14 -13.05
C ASN A 233 -15.23 2.15 -13.28
N SER A 234 -14.51 2.55 -12.24
CA SER A 234 -13.35 3.44 -12.39
C SER A 234 -12.18 2.79 -13.12
N CYS A 235 -12.05 1.46 -13.03
CA CYS A 235 -10.97 0.67 -13.64
C CYS A 235 -11.27 0.18 -15.07
N ASN A 236 -12.50 0.32 -15.54
CA ASN A 236 -12.89 0.08 -16.93
C ASN A 236 -12.58 1.30 -17.81
#